data_AF-A0A8H9JDY6-F1
#
_entry.id   AF-A0A8H9JDY6-F1
#
_cell.length_a   1.000
_cell.length_b   1.000
_cell.length_c   1.000
_cell.angle_alpha   90.00
_cell.angle_beta   90.00
_cell.angle_gamma   90.00
#
_symmetry.space_group_name_H-M   'P 1'
#
loop_
_entity.id
_entity.type
_entity.pdbx_description
1 polymer ?
#
loop_
_entity_poly.entity_id
_entity_poly.type
_entity_poly.pdbx_seq_one_letter_code
_entity_poly.pdbx_strand_id
1 'polypeptide(L)'
;MALDGGERALSLLEYGRIVVQRGWIVVLCAALGACAMLFYSSRQDTVYRSTMQVIFEPAQSGQGISAANAALLRSYVVYLSSTGIAGEIVEELGMGISAEALKAGTEISAVPDQSLIRIEVNDANGDWANTVAYAWGLKLVDVRNRQNDELPVDEQIIATPHDFPRYTLYRPRTTANLLLGAVGGSVLGVVIIFVLERRRLRIVKSPGDFALGRLLATIPLPSAKE
;
A
#
# COMPACT_ATOMS: atom_id res chain seq x y z
N MET A 1 42.22 -35.55 -25.88
CA MET A 1 41.43 -35.53 -24.63
C MET A 1 40.87 -34.13 -24.49
N ALA A 2 39.71 -33.88 -25.12
CA ALA A 2 39.08 -32.57 -25.18
C ALA A 2 37.80 -32.62 -24.33
N LEU A 3 37.62 -31.60 -23.49
CA LEU A 3 36.58 -31.51 -22.48
C LEU A 3 35.20 -31.30 -23.14
N ASP A 4 34.25 -32.14 -22.74
CA ASP A 4 32.84 -32.11 -23.11
C ASP A 4 32.15 -30.89 -22.47
N GLY A 5 32.20 -29.75 -23.17
CA GLY A 5 31.51 -28.51 -22.82
C GLY A 5 30.15 -28.45 -23.52
N GLY A 6 29.18 -29.20 -22.99
CA GLY A 6 27.86 -29.37 -23.60
C GLY A 6 26.68 -29.00 -22.69
N GLU A 7 26.84 -28.04 -21.79
CA GLU A 7 25.68 -27.46 -21.11
C GLU A 7 24.85 -26.66 -22.12
N ARG A 8 23.81 -27.30 -22.67
CA ARG A 8 22.79 -26.64 -23.50
C ARG A 8 22.03 -25.64 -22.65
N ALA A 9 22.55 -24.43 -22.52
CA ALA A 9 21.79 -23.27 -22.06
C ALA A 9 20.56 -23.15 -22.97
N LEU A 10 19.37 -23.44 -22.43
CA LEU A 10 18.10 -23.21 -23.11
C LEU A 10 18.09 -21.78 -23.63
N SER A 11 17.98 -21.63 -24.95
CA SER A 11 18.07 -20.31 -25.58
C SER A 11 16.94 -19.41 -25.06
N LEU A 12 17.25 -18.14 -24.79
CA LEU A 12 16.26 -17.11 -24.40
C LEU A 12 15.06 -17.04 -25.37
N LEU A 13 15.27 -17.44 -26.63
CA LEU A 13 14.26 -17.53 -27.68
C LEU A 13 13.25 -18.67 -27.46
N GLU A 14 13.64 -19.81 -26.87
CA GLU A 14 12.71 -20.88 -26.53
C GLU A 14 11.82 -20.52 -25.33
N TYR A 15 12.35 -19.77 -24.37
CA TYR A 15 11.55 -19.18 -23.29
C TYR A 15 10.50 -18.19 -23.81
N GLY A 16 10.87 -17.34 -24.79
CA GLY A 16 9.95 -16.37 -25.42
C GLY A 16 8.74 -17.04 -26.08
N ARG A 17 8.93 -18.18 -26.75
CA ARG A 17 7.82 -18.92 -27.40
C ARG A 17 6.82 -19.48 -26.39
N ILE A 18 7.28 -19.91 -25.21
CA ILE A 18 6.41 -20.40 -24.13
C ILE A 18 5.56 -19.25 -23.57
N VAL A 19 6.15 -18.07 -23.40
CA VAL A 19 5.44 -16.86 -22.95
C VAL A 19 4.40 -16.41 -23.98
N VAL A 20 4.67 -16.48 -25.28
CA VAL A 20 3.69 -16.08 -26.30
C VAL A 20 2.55 -17.10 -26.44
N GLN A 21 2.82 -18.40 -26.34
CA GLN A 21 1.80 -19.44 -26.54
C GLN A 21 0.86 -19.63 -25.33
N ARG A 22 1.32 -19.30 -24.12
CA ARG A 22 0.55 -19.46 -22.87
C ARG A 22 0.44 -18.19 -22.03
N GLY A 23 0.97 -17.05 -22.49
CA GLY A 23 0.94 -15.78 -21.76
C GLY A 23 -0.47 -15.28 -21.45
N TRP A 24 -1.47 -15.70 -22.23
CA TRP A 24 -2.88 -15.45 -21.93
C TRP A 24 -3.31 -16.00 -20.56
N ILE A 25 -2.70 -17.09 -20.07
CA ILE A 25 -2.97 -17.64 -18.73
C ILE A 25 -2.52 -16.65 -17.66
N VAL A 26 -1.36 -16.02 -17.83
CA VAL A 26 -0.87 -14.98 -16.91
C VAL A 26 -1.83 -13.80 -16.89
N VAL A 27 -2.25 -13.34 -18.07
CA VAL A 27 -3.22 -12.23 -18.21
C VAL A 27 -4.56 -12.57 -17.55
N LEU A 28 -5.08 -13.78 -17.75
CA LEU A 28 -6.34 -14.22 -17.15
C LEU A 28 -6.22 -14.31 -15.63
N CYS A 29 -5.13 -14.91 -15.11
CA CYS A 29 -4.91 -14.98 -13.66
C CYS A 29 -4.71 -13.59 -13.05
N ALA A 30 -4.02 -12.67 -13.74
CA ALA A 30 -3.89 -11.28 -13.32
C ALA A 30 -5.25 -10.58 -13.26
N ALA A 31 -6.09 -10.74 -14.29
CA ALA A 31 -7.44 -10.19 -14.32
C ALA A 31 -8.32 -10.75 -13.19
N LEU A 32 -8.29 -12.06 -12.97
CA LEU A 32 -9.02 -12.69 -11.86
C LEU A 32 -8.54 -12.18 -10.49
N GLY A 33 -7.23 -12.06 -10.29
CA GLY A 33 -6.65 -11.53 -9.06
C GLY A 33 -7.05 -10.07 -8.82
N ALA A 34 -7.04 -9.25 -9.87
CA ALA A 34 -7.48 -7.86 -9.83
C ALA A 34 -8.98 -7.75 -9.49
N CYS A 35 -9.84 -8.55 -10.14
CA CYS A 35 -11.27 -8.61 -9.84
C CYS A 35 -11.53 -9.05 -8.39
N ALA A 36 -10.80 -10.05 -7.89
CA ALA A 36 -10.92 -10.50 -6.50
C ALA A 36 -10.55 -9.38 -5.51
N MET A 37 -9.47 -8.64 -5.76
CA MET A 37 -9.07 -7.51 -4.91
C MET A 37 -10.02 -6.31 -5.00
N LEU A 38 -10.62 -6.03 -6.15
CA LEU A 38 -11.66 -5.03 -6.28
C LEU A 38 -12.90 -5.40 -5.45
N PHE A 39 -13.34 -6.65 -5.55
CA PHE A 39 -14.47 -7.17 -4.78
C PHE A 39 -14.21 -7.22 -3.27
N TYR A 40 -12.95 -7.46 -2.88
CA TYR A 40 -12.52 -7.33 -1.50
C TYR A 40 -12.55 -5.86 -1.05
N SER A 41 -12.03 -4.94 -1.87
CA SER A 41 -12.01 -3.51 -1.57
C SER A 41 -13.41 -2.92 -1.45
N SER A 42 -14.37 -3.38 -2.25
CA SER A 42 -15.75 -2.90 -2.20
C SER A 42 -16.51 -3.31 -0.93
N ARG A 43 -15.96 -4.22 -0.12
CA ARG A 43 -16.52 -4.60 1.19
C ARG A 43 -15.80 -3.99 2.38
N GLN A 44 -14.73 -3.24 2.15
CA GLN A 44 -14.06 -2.54 3.24
C GLN A 44 -14.85 -1.30 3.61
N ASP A 45 -14.91 -1.01 4.91
CA ASP A 45 -15.50 0.23 5.39
C ASP A 45 -14.75 1.42 4.81
N THR A 46 -15.52 2.42 4.38
CA THR A 46 -14.97 3.67 3.86
C THR A 46 -14.49 4.51 5.02
N VAL A 47 -13.22 4.91 4.98
CA VAL A 47 -12.60 5.74 6.00
C VAL A 47 -11.95 6.93 5.30
N TYR A 48 -12.33 8.12 5.72
CA TYR A 48 -11.73 9.37 5.31
C TYR A 48 -10.70 9.80 6.34
N ARG A 49 -9.60 10.40 5.88
CA ARG A 49 -8.58 10.99 6.73
C ARG A 49 -8.56 12.49 6.51
N SER A 50 -8.88 13.23 7.56
CA SER A 50 -8.72 14.67 7.66
C SER A 50 -7.35 15.00 8.25
N THR A 51 -6.67 15.99 7.69
CA THR A 51 -5.36 16.45 8.16
C THR A 51 -5.43 17.92 8.55
N MET A 52 -5.11 18.21 9.81
CA MET A 52 -4.93 19.55 10.36
C MET A 52 -3.45 19.77 10.65
N GLN A 53 -2.95 20.97 10.31
CA GLN A 53 -1.56 21.36 10.56
C GLN A 53 -1.53 22.66 11.36
N VAL A 54 -0.79 22.65 12.47
CA VAL A 54 -0.57 23.83 13.31
C VAL A 54 0.92 24.13 13.31
N ILE A 55 1.27 25.30 12.80
CA ILE A 55 2.65 25.78 12.65
C ILE A 55 3.06 26.51 13.92
N PHE A 56 4.31 26.32 14.34
CA PHE A 56 4.93 26.99 15.47
C PHE A 56 6.02 27.93 14.97
N GLU A 57 5.85 29.22 15.24
CA GLU A 57 6.79 30.28 14.90
C GLU A 57 7.46 30.80 16.18
N PRO A 58 8.75 30.47 16.42
CA PRO A 58 9.49 31.00 17.56
C PRO A 58 9.85 32.48 17.34
N ALA A 59 9.77 33.30 18.38
CA ALA A 59 10.11 34.74 18.33
C ALA A 59 11.58 35.03 17.95
N GLN A 60 12.50 34.07 18.16
CA GLN A 60 13.90 34.20 17.76
C GLN A 60 14.35 32.96 16.97
N SER A 61 15.07 33.17 15.86
CA SER A 61 15.66 32.09 15.05
C SER A 61 17.15 31.92 15.37
N GLY A 62 17.57 30.75 15.85
CA GLY A 62 18.95 30.45 16.23
C GLY A 62 19.29 28.96 16.13
N GLN A 63 20.56 28.62 15.88
CA GLN A 63 20.99 27.25 15.52
C GLN A 63 20.85 26.21 16.65
N GLY A 64 20.70 26.62 17.92
CA GLY A 64 20.42 25.73 19.07
C GLY A 64 18.93 25.46 19.34
N ILE A 65 18.03 26.15 18.63
CA ILE A 65 16.58 26.12 18.88
C ILE A 65 15.94 24.84 18.33
N SER A 66 16.56 24.17 17.35
CA SER A 66 15.97 22.99 16.69
C SER A 66 15.72 21.82 17.65
N ALA A 67 16.67 21.48 18.54
CA ALA A 67 16.51 20.37 19.48
C ALA A 67 15.47 20.67 20.58
N ALA A 68 15.48 21.90 21.12
CA ALA A 68 14.51 22.37 22.10
C ALA A 68 13.10 22.46 21.50
N ASN A 69 12.98 22.98 20.27
CA ASN A 69 11.73 23.02 19.52
C ASN A 69 11.19 21.60 19.25
N ALA A 70 12.05 20.68 18.83
CA ALA A 70 11.65 19.29 18.64
C ALA A 70 11.14 18.64 19.94
N ALA A 71 11.76 18.95 21.09
CA ALA A 71 11.29 18.47 22.39
C ALA A 71 9.95 19.09 22.79
N LEU A 72 9.77 20.39 22.52
CA LEU A 72 8.52 21.12 22.74
C LEU A 72 7.37 20.55 21.90
N LEU A 73 7.57 20.35 20.59
CA LEU A 73 6.54 19.75 19.72
C LEU A 73 6.15 18.35 20.21
N ARG A 74 7.13 17.54 20.66
CA ARG A 74 6.85 16.21 21.22
C ARG A 74 6.06 16.27 22.54
N SER A 75 6.32 17.27 23.40
CA SER A 75 5.55 17.40 24.65
C SER A 75 4.08 17.74 24.36
N TYR A 76 3.81 18.58 23.37
CA TYR A 76 2.43 18.84 22.91
C TYR A 76 1.78 17.60 22.32
N VAL A 77 2.49 16.78 21.55
CA VAL A 77 1.95 15.51 21.05
C VAL A 77 1.49 14.63 22.21
N VAL A 78 2.31 14.49 23.27
CA VAL A 78 1.95 13.69 24.45
C VAL A 78 0.74 14.28 25.19
N TYR A 79 0.72 15.60 25.38
CA TYR A 79 -0.38 16.29 26.05
C TYR A 79 -1.70 16.15 25.28
N LEU A 80 -1.69 16.46 23.98
CA LEU A 80 -2.85 16.34 23.12
C LEU A 80 -3.31 14.89 23.05
N SER A 81 -2.41 13.92 22.90
CA SER A 81 -2.78 12.50 22.80
C SER A 81 -3.30 11.90 24.11
N SER A 82 -3.50 12.70 25.17
CA SER A 82 -4.05 12.23 26.44
C SER A 82 -5.56 11.97 26.35
N THR A 83 -6.06 11.05 27.18
CA THR A 83 -7.49 10.72 27.23
C THR A 83 -8.33 11.89 27.76
N GLY A 84 -7.77 12.73 28.64
CA GLY A 84 -8.47 13.92 29.15
C GLY A 84 -8.82 14.90 28.03
N ILE A 85 -7.84 15.25 27.18
CA ILE A 85 -8.07 16.18 26.07
C ILE A 85 -9.05 15.61 25.05
N ALA A 86 -8.94 14.31 24.75
CA ALA A 86 -9.92 13.65 23.89
C ALA A 86 -11.34 13.67 24.49
N GLY A 87 -11.47 13.52 25.81
CA GLY A 87 -12.75 13.61 26.53
C GLY A 87 -13.36 15.01 26.45
N GLU A 88 -12.54 16.06 26.62
CA GLU A 88 -12.99 17.44 26.47
C GLU A 88 -13.55 17.71 25.07
N ILE A 89 -12.87 17.23 24.02
CA ILE A 89 -13.34 17.39 22.63
C ILE A 89 -14.61 16.57 22.37
N VAL A 90 -14.71 15.35 22.92
CA VAL A 90 -15.94 14.53 22.85
C VAL A 90 -17.13 15.25 23.46
N GLU A 91 -16.94 15.87 24.63
CA GLU A 91 -17.98 16.59 25.33
C GLU A 91 -18.37 17.89 24.59
N GLU A 92 -17.38 18.67 24.17
CA GLU A 92 -17.57 19.93 23.43
C GLU A 92 -18.33 19.71 22.12
N LEU A 93 -18.00 18.65 21.38
CA LEU A 93 -18.64 18.33 20.10
C LEU A 93 -19.87 17.41 20.24
N GLY A 94 -20.19 16.93 21.44
CA GLY A 94 -21.33 16.05 21.71
C GLY A 94 -21.25 14.69 21.00
N MET A 95 -20.07 14.08 20.89
CA MET A 95 -19.82 12.96 19.95
C MET A 95 -20.49 11.63 20.27
N GLY A 96 -21.07 11.42 21.45
CA GLY A 96 -21.73 10.14 21.79
C GLY A 96 -20.81 8.90 21.76
N ILE A 97 -19.50 9.08 21.62
CA ILE A 97 -18.45 8.04 21.67
C ILE A 97 -17.57 8.26 22.88
N SER A 98 -16.74 7.28 23.25
CA SER A 98 -15.77 7.46 24.34
C SER A 98 -14.51 8.21 23.86
N ALA A 99 -13.78 8.80 24.81
CA ALA A 99 -12.49 9.44 24.55
C ALA A 99 -11.46 8.47 23.93
N GLU A 100 -11.47 7.20 24.33
CA GLU A 100 -10.62 6.14 23.77
C GLU A 100 -10.97 5.85 22.32
N ALA A 101 -12.26 5.84 21.97
CA ALA A 101 -12.70 5.65 20.59
C ALA A 101 -12.24 6.80 19.69
N LEU A 102 -12.37 8.05 20.16
CA LEU A 102 -11.85 9.22 19.44
C LEU A 102 -10.33 9.11 19.23
N LYS A 103 -9.58 8.73 20.27
CA LYS A 103 -8.13 8.56 20.19
C LYS A 103 -7.72 7.45 19.22
N ALA A 104 -8.44 6.34 19.19
CA ALA A 104 -8.16 5.25 18.25
C ALA A 104 -8.28 5.72 16.78
N GLY A 105 -9.13 6.71 16.51
CA GLY A 105 -9.28 7.34 15.20
C GLY A 105 -8.29 8.47 14.92
N THR A 106 -7.52 8.94 15.91
CA THR A 106 -6.72 10.16 15.82
C THR A 106 -5.22 9.88 15.95
N GLU A 107 -4.43 10.39 15.02
CA GLU A 107 -2.97 10.30 15.01
C GLU A 107 -2.39 11.72 15.10
N ILE A 108 -1.63 12.00 16.16
CA ILE A 108 -0.99 13.30 16.39
C ILE A 108 0.52 13.11 16.32
N SER A 109 1.19 13.89 15.49
CA SER A 109 2.63 13.76 15.24
C SER A 109 3.33 15.11 15.19
N ALA A 110 4.55 15.16 15.69
CA ALA A 110 5.43 16.31 15.55
C ALA A 110 6.22 16.17 14.25
N VAL A 111 6.35 17.27 13.50
CA VAL A 111 7.21 17.36 12.30
C VAL A 111 8.25 18.47 12.56
N PRO A 112 9.35 18.16 13.29
CA PRO A 112 10.30 19.17 13.76
C PRO A 112 10.97 19.95 12.63
N ASP A 113 11.25 19.29 11.51
CA ASP A 113 11.89 19.91 10.34
C ASP A 113 11.04 21.01 9.70
N GLN A 114 9.73 21.02 9.97
CA GLN A 114 8.76 21.99 9.48
C GLN A 114 8.17 22.84 10.62
N SER A 115 8.69 22.70 11.84
CA SER A 115 8.16 23.35 13.05
C SER A 115 6.63 23.26 13.18
N LEU A 116 6.04 22.10 12.89
CA LEU A 116 4.58 21.94 12.94
C LEU A 116 4.16 20.68 13.69
N ILE A 117 2.93 20.71 14.18
CA ILE A 117 2.20 19.53 14.67
C ILE A 117 1.15 19.18 13.63
N ARG A 118 1.15 17.90 13.24
CA ARG A 118 0.17 17.32 12.32
C ARG A 118 -0.81 16.47 13.11
N ILE A 119 -2.08 16.70 12.87
CA ILE A 119 -3.21 16.02 13.50
C ILE A 119 -4.01 15.36 12.39
N GLU A 120 -4.07 14.04 12.38
CA GLU A 120 -4.78 13.24 11.39
C GLU A 120 -5.95 12.51 12.05
N VAL A 121 -7.18 12.81 11.64
CA VAL A 121 -8.39 12.18 12.17
C VAL A 121 -9.01 11.30 11.11
N ASN A 122 -9.29 10.05 11.46
CA ASN A 122 -9.92 9.06 10.60
C ASN A 122 -11.38 8.85 11.04
N ASP A 123 -12.32 9.02 10.11
CA ASP A 123 -13.74 8.81 10.35
C ASP A 123 -14.45 8.29 9.08
N ALA A 124 -15.58 7.61 9.25
CA ALA A 124 -16.43 7.20 8.14
C ALA A 124 -17.12 8.41 7.45
N ASN A 125 -17.29 9.52 8.16
CA ASN A 125 -17.77 10.78 7.65
C ASN A 125 -16.62 11.80 7.55
N GLY A 126 -16.26 12.19 6.33
CA GLY A 126 -15.16 13.12 6.08
C GLY A 126 -15.39 14.52 6.68
N ASP A 127 -16.61 15.05 6.64
CA ASP A 127 -16.93 16.35 7.23
C ASP A 127 -16.83 16.31 8.75
N TRP A 128 -17.18 15.17 9.35
CA TRP A 128 -16.96 14.94 10.77
C TRP A 128 -15.47 14.89 11.11
N ALA A 129 -14.67 14.17 10.32
CA ALA A 129 -13.21 14.14 10.47
C ALA A 129 -12.60 15.55 10.38
N ASN A 130 -13.08 16.42 9.48
CA ASN A 130 -12.65 17.82 9.40
C ASN A 130 -12.98 18.59 10.69
N THR A 131 -14.23 18.48 11.16
CA THR A 131 -14.71 19.16 12.37
C THR A 131 -13.87 18.78 13.58
N VAL A 132 -13.64 17.48 13.76
CA VAL A 132 -12.86 16.95 14.88
C VAL A 132 -11.38 17.35 14.77
N ALA A 133 -10.77 17.24 13.58
CA ALA A 133 -9.38 17.67 13.38
C ALA A 133 -9.19 19.17 13.64
N TYR A 134 -10.19 19.98 13.27
CA TYR A 134 -10.18 21.42 13.54
C TYR A 134 -10.28 21.72 15.04
N ALA A 135 -11.19 21.04 15.76
CA ALA A 135 -11.30 21.17 17.22
C ALA A 135 -10.00 20.83 17.95
N TRP A 136 -9.33 19.74 17.54
CA TRP A 136 -7.99 19.40 18.02
C TRP A 136 -6.96 20.53 17.77
N GLY A 137 -6.98 21.11 16.56
CA GLY A 137 -6.10 22.23 16.21
C GLY A 137 -6.37 23.48 17.05
N LEU A 138 -7.64 23.82 17.27
CA LEU A 138 -8.02 24.94 18.15
C LEU A 138 -7.59 24.69 19.60
N LYS A 139 -7.74 23.45 20.09
CA LYS A 139 -7.31 23.09 21.44
C LYS A 139 -5.80 23.28 21.63
N LEU A 140 -5.01 22.92 20.62
CA LEU A 140 -3.56 23.16 20.63
C LEU A 140 -3.22 24.65 20.69
N VAL A 141 -3.90 25.47 19.89
CA VAL A 141 -3.71 26.93 19.88
C VAL A 141 -4.10 27.54 21.24
N ASP A 142 -5.23 27.13 21.83
CA ASP A 142 -5.67 27.56 23.16
C ASP A 142 -4.60 27.26 24.23
N VAL A 143 -4.10 26.02 24.25
CA VAL A 143 -3.07 25.61 25.20
C VAL A 143 -1.80 26.43 25.03
N ARG A 144 -1.41 26.71 23.78
CA ARG A 144 -0.23 27.54 23.52
C ARG A 144 -0.43 28.98 23.97
N ASN A 145 -1.59 29.57 23.71
CA ASN A 145 -1.89 30.94 24.11
C ASN A 145 -1.84 31.10 25.64
N ARG A 146 -2.46 30.17 26.39
CA ARG A 146 -2.38 30.19 27.86
C ARG A 146 -0.94 30.10 28.38
N GLN A 147 -0.06 29.38 27.70
CA GLN A 147 1.36 29.32 28.08
C GLN A 147 2.14 30.57 27.67
N ASN A 148 1.74 31.24 26.58
CA ASN A 148 2.31 32.53 26.19
C ASN A 148 1.95 33.66 27.16
N ASP A 149 0.77 33.60 27.78
CA ASP A 149 0.32 34.61 28.76
C ASP A 149 1.23 34.69 30.01
N GLU A 150 1.97 33.61 30.29
CA GLU A 150 2.93 33.53 31.40
C GLU A 150 4.35 34.02 31.01
N LEU A 151 4.57 34.37 29.74
CA LEU A 151 5.89 34.71 29.18
C LEU A 151 5.96 36.18 28.71
N PRO A 152 7.15 36.82 28.78
CA PRO A 152 7.41 38.08 28.08
C PRO A 152 7.12 37.98 26.58
N VAL A 153 6.64 39.06 25.97
CA VAL A 153 6.23 39.11 24.55
C VAL A 153 7.34 38.66 23.60
N ASP A 154 8.60 38.97 23.91
CA ASP A 154 9.79 38.61 23.14
C ASP A 154 10.22 37.14 23.29
N GLU A 155 9.59 36.39 24.19
CA GLU A 155 9.81 34.95 24.40
C GLU A 155 8.61 34.08 23.95
N GLN A 156 7.53 34.71 23.47
CA GLN A 156 6.33 33.99 23.04
C GLN A 156 6.59 33.16 21.76
N ILE A 157 5.88 32.04 21.65
CA ILE A 157 5.90 31.18 20.45
C ILE A 157 4.48 31.15 19.94
N ILE A 158 4.30 31.61 18.70
CA ILE A 158 2.98 31.73 18.09
C ILE A 158 2.63 30.38 17.46
N ALA A 159 1.44 29.87 17.79
CA ALA A 159 0.88 28.70 17.13
C ALA A 159 -0.29 29.14 16.24
N THR A 160 -0.21 28.86 14.94
CA THR A 160 -1.25 29.21 13.97
C THR A 160 -1.71 27.97 13.21
N PRO A 161 -3.04 27.79 13.06
CA PRO A 161 -3.58 26.91 12.03
C PRO A 161 -3.00 27.30 10.66
N HIS A 162 -2.42 26.35 9.94
CA HIS A 162 -1.92 26.63 8.59
C HIS A 162 -3.09 26.91 7.63
N ASP A 163 -4.11 26.06 7.68
CA ASP A 163 -5.31 26.09 6.85
C ASP A 163 -6.44 25.30 7.52
N PHE A 164 -7.67 25.42 7.02
CA PHE A 164 -8.76 24.52 7.40
C PHE A 164 -8.46 23.08 6.97
N PRO A 165 -8.76 22.08 7.82
CA PRO A 165 -8.48 20.70 7.49
C PRO A 165 -9.33 20.23 6.30
N ARG A 166 -8.73 19.39 5.47
CA ARG A 166 -9.40 18.76 4.33
C ARG A 166 -9.23 17.25 4.39
N TYR A 167 -10.33 16.52 4.22
CA TYR A 167 -10.29 15.08 4.19
C TYR A 167 -9.98 14.53 2.80
N THR A 168 -9.36 13.36 2.79
CA THR A 168 -9.12 12.54 1.60
C THR A 168 -9.55 11.11 1.86
N LEU A 169 -9.85 10.35 0.80
CA LEU A 169 -10.16 8.93 0.94
C LEU A 169 -8.91 8.19 1.42
N TYR A 170 -8.98 7.62 2.63
CA TYR A 170 -7.88 6.85 3.20
C TYR A 170 -8.02 5.36 2.91
N ARG A 171 -9.22 4.81 3.06
CA ARG A 171 -9.56 3.42 2.72
C ARG A 171 -10.97 3.33 2.11
N PRO A 172 -11.20 2.39 1.18
CA PRO A 172 -10.24 1.42 0.62
C PRO A 172 -9.27 2.03 -0.40
N ARG A 173 -8.04 1.50 -0.47
CA ARG A 173 -7.04 1.88 -1.48
C ARG A 173 -7.22 1.03 -2.74
N THR A 174 -8.30 1.29 -3.48
CA THR A 174 -8.75 0.45 -4.62
C THR A 174 -7.67 0.25 -5.68
N THR A 175 -6.90 1.30 -6.02
CA THR A 175 -5.81 1.24 -7.01
C THR A 175 -4.66 0.36 -6.55
N ALA A 176 -4.21 0.52 -5.29
CA ALA A 176 -3.16 -0.31 -4.71
C ALA A 176 -3.60 -1.78 -4.62
N ASN A 177 -4.83 -2.04 -4.18
CA ASN A 177 -5.37 -3.39 -4.08
C ASN A 177 -5.54 -4.04 -5.46
N LEU A 178 -6.02 -3.31 -6.46
CA LEU A 178 -6.09 -3.77 -7.85
C LEU A 178 -4.71 -4.23 -8.35
N LEU A 179 -3.68 -3.40 -8.15
CA LEU A 179 -2.32 -3.73 -8.55
C LEU A 179 -1.79 -4.95 -7.80
N LEU A 180 -2.02 -5.03 -6.48
CA LEU A 180 -1.63 -6.18 -5.67
C LEU A 180 -2.29 -7.47 -6.18
N GLY A 181 -3.58 -7.40 -6.52
CA GLY A 181 -4.32 -8.51 -7.10
C GLY A 181 -3.78 -8.92 -8.48
N ALA A 182 -3.50 -7.95 -9.34
CA ALA A 182 -2.95 -8.20 -10.67
C ALA A 182 -1.56 -8.83 -10.61
N VAL A 183 -0.67 -8.33 -9.75
CA VAL A 183 0.68 -8.87 -9.55
C VAL A 183 0.60 -10.27 -8.95
N GLY A 184 -0.18 -10.45 -7.88
CA GLY A 184 -0.38 -11.76 -7.25
C GLY A 184 -0.94 -12.80 -8.23
N GLY A 185 -1.96 -12.41 -9.00
CA GLY A 185 -2.53 -13.23 -10.06
C GLY A 185 -1.53 -13.58 -11.16
N SER A 186 -0.68 -12.64 -11.57
CA SER A 186 0.36 -12.87 -12.58
C SER A 186 1.39 -13.91 -12.10
N VAL A 187 1.86 -13.78 -10.86
CA VAL A 187 2.78 -14.76 -10.24
C VAL A 187 2.14 -16.16 -10.22
N LEU A 188 0.87 -16.24 -9.84
CA LEU A 188 0.10 -17.48 -9.86
C LEU A 188 0.00 -18.08 -11.27
N GLY A 189 -0.25 -17.24 -12.28
CA GLY A 189 -0.28 -17.64 -13.69
C GLY A 189 1.07 -18.20 -14.17
N VAL A 190 2.20 -17.61 -13.77
CA VAL A 190 3.54 -18.12 -14.08
C VAL A 190 3.76 -19.49 -13.44
N VAL A 191 3.37 -19.66 -12.17
CA VAL A 191 3.44 -20.96 -11.48
C VAL A 191 2.60 -22.01 -12.21
N ILE A 192 1.38 -21.66 -12.65
CA ILE A 192 0.51 -22.55 -13.43
C ILE A 192 1.19 -22.97 -14.73
N ILE A 193 1.76 -22.03 -15.49
CA ILE A 193 2.47 -22.33 -16.74
C ILE A 193 3.63 -23.31 -16.48
N PHE A 194 4.42 -23.07 -15.43
CA PHE A 194 5.54 -23.93 -15.07
C PHE A 194 5.09 -25.36 -14.74
N VAL A 195 4.01 -25.51 -13.98
CA VAL A 195 3.43 -26.82 -13.64
C VAL A 195 2.89 -27.53 -14.89
N LEU A 196 2.19 -26.82 -15.77
CA LEU A 196 1.66 -27.37 -17.02
C LEU A 196 2.79 -27.85 -17.95
N GLU A 197 3.89 -27.10 -18.03
CA GLU A 197 5.03 -27.48 -18.85
C GLU A 197 5.77 -28.70 -18.30
N ARG A 198 5.98 -28.77 -16.98
CA ARG A 198 6.60 -29.93 -16.34
C ARG A 198 5.81 -31.21 -16.58
N ARG A 199 4.47 -31.16 -16.62
CA ARG A 199 3.62 -32.31 -16.91
C ARG A 199 3.72 -32.75 -18.38
N ARG A 200 3.82 -31.80 -19.32
CA ARG A 200 3.93 -32.10 -20.77
C ARG A 200 5.21 -32.86 -21.13
N LEU A 201 6.34 -32.50 -20.50
CA LEU A 201 7.63 -33.18 -20.72
C LEU A 201 7.63 -34.65 -20.27
N ARG A 202 6.71 -35.03 -19.38
CA ARG A 202 6.60 -36.40 -18.85
C ARG A 202 5.83 -37.36 -19.78
N ILE A 203 5.09 -36.84 -20.77
CA ILE A 203 4.22 -37.64 -21.65
C ILE A 203 4.88 -37.93 -23.02
N VAL A 204 5.89 -37.17 -23.45
CA VAL A 204 6.43 -37.25 -24.83
C VAL A 204 7.74 -38.05 -24.97
N LYS A 205 8.26 -38.66 -23.90
CA LYS A 205 9.38 -39.62 -24.01
C LYS A 205 8.94 -41.02 -23.60
N SER A 206 8.06 -41.64 -24.38
CA SER A 206 8.05 -43.10 -24.53
C SER A 206 8.89 -43.42 -25.78
N PRO A 207 10.12 -43.95 -25.65
CA PRO A 207 10.98 -44.28 -26.79
C PRO A 207 10.50 -45.47 -27.66
N GLY A 208 9.20 -45.84 -27.62
CA GLY A 208 8.72 -47.13 -28.13
C GLY A 208 8.12 -47.17 -29.54
N ASP A 209 7.74 -46.05 -30.16
CA ASP A 209 6.76 -46.10 -31.28
C ASP A 209 7.30 -45.83 -32.70
N PHE A 210 8.62 -45.79 -32.93
CA PHE A 210 9.16 -45.52 -34.27
C PHE A 210 9.64 -46.74 -35.08
N ALA A 211 9.38 -47.98 -34.64
CA ALA A 211 9.92 -49.17 -35.31
C ALA A 211 8.96 -49.94 -36.24
N LEU A 212 7.66 -49.61 -36.31
CA LEU A 212 6.68 -50.45 -37.05
C LEU A 212 6.16 -49.89 -38.38
N GLY A 213 6.50 -48.65 -38.75
CA GLY A 213 5.99 -48.02 -39.98
C GLY A 213 6.81 -48.28 -41.25
N ARG A 214 7.99 -48.90 -41.18
CA ARG A 214 8.98 -48.87 -42.29
C ARG A 214 9.41 -50.23 -42.84
N LEU A 215 8.70 -51.32 -42.51
CA LEU A 215 9.02 -52.69 -42.96
C LEU A 215 7.97 -53.35 -43.88
N LEU A 216 6.91 -52.64 -44.30
CA LEU A 216 5.84 -53.23 -45.13
C LEU A 216 5.83 -52.79 -46.60
N ALA A 217 6.95 -52.31 -47.15
CA ALA A 217 7.02 -51.90 -48.55
C ALA A 217 8.10 -52.65 -49.34
N THR A 218 7.96 -53.97 -49.48
CA THR A 218 8.53 -54.73 -50.62
C THR A 218 7.78 -56.04 -50.79
N ILE A 219 6.70 -56.05 -51.58
CA ILE A 219 6.14 -57.26 -52.20
C ILE A 219 6.28 -57.05 -53.71
N PRO A 220 7.20 -57.74 -54.41
CA PRO A 220 7.18 -57.78 -55.86
C PRO A 220 6.09 -58.77 -56.31
N LEU A 221 5.19 -58.32 -57.18
CA LEU A 221 4.18 -59.19 -57.82
C LEU A 221 4.86 -60.02 -58.93
N PRO A 222 4.43 -61.29 -59.14
CA PRO A 222 4.94 -62.12 -60.22
C PRO A 222 4.41 -61.65 -61.58
N SER A 223 5.31 -61.56 -62.56
CA SER A 223 4.99 -61.33 -63.98
C SER A 223 4.42 -62.61 -64.58
N ALA A 224 3.18 -62.56 -65.07
CA ALA A 224 2.58 -63.57 -65.92
C ALA A 224 2.66 -63.14 -67.39
N LYS A 225 2.96 -64.13 -68.27
CA LYS A 225 2.97 -64.19 -69.76
C LYS A 225 4.37 -64.61 -70.28
N GLU A 226 4.54 -65.64 -71.12
CA GLU A 226 3.67 -66.56 -71.88
C GLU A 226 4.29 -67.97 -71.87
#